data_AF-A0A1F8GMU4-F1
#
_entry.id   AF-A0A1F8GMU4-F1
#
_cell.length_a   1.000
_cell.length_b   1.000
_cell.length_c   1.000
_cell.angle_alpha   90.00
_cell.angle_beta   90.00
_cell.angle_gamma   90.00
#
_symmetry.space_group_name_H-M   'P 1'
#
loop_
_entity.id
_entity.type
_entity.pdbx_description
1 polymer ?
#
loop_
_entity_poly.entity_id
_entity_poly.type
_entity_poly.pdbx_seq_one_letter_code
_entity_poly.pdbx_strand_id
1 'polypeptide(L)'
;MNKFTKKDLFSAIFSGFYTGFIAWKILDFLKLNPFLMAGNFLSVSVDLPNELFMLIVPVVWILGVNLGYFLGRWMGFFNQFGRFAAIGFTNFAVYAGTLNLLIAFSDIASGVWYSVFVGTAFTLAAFHSYFWNKYWVFDSGTSAHAGTEFAKFIAVSVMSGLVNVGVASLLVNVVGPLFGTSAQAWANVGGVAGSAVALVFSFIGFRIVVFKGSSQKLAQQ
;
A
#
# COMPACT_ATOMS: atom_id res chain seq x y z
N MET A 1 21.21 16.96 -10.23
CA MET A 1 20.76 15.56 -10.17
C MET A 1 20.57 15.18 -8.72
N ASN A 2 19.34 14.86 -8.29
CA ASN A 2 19.15 14.21 -7.00
C ASN A 2 19.79 12.82 -7.09
N LYS A 3 20.62 12.50 -6.10
CA LYS A 3 21.32 11.21 -6.01
C LYS A 3 20.77 10.43 -4.83
N PHE A 4 20.82 9.11 -4.95
CA PHE A 4 20.46 8.20 -3.87
C PHE A 4 21.26 8.53 -2.60
N THR A 5 20.56 8.73 -1.49
CA THR A 5 21.15 9.21 -0.23
C THR A 5 21.29 8.09 0.81
N LYS A 6 22.06 8.33 1.88
CA LYS A 6 22.10 7.43 3.06
C LYS A 6 20.71 7.28 3.71
N LYS A 7 19.92 8.36 3.71
CA LYS A 7 18.53 8.36 4.21
C LYS A 7 17.65 7.45 3.37
N ASP A 8 17.81 7.46 2.05
CA ASP A 8 17.08 6.57 1.14
C ASP A 8 17.44 5.11 1.38
N LEU A 9 18.73 4.79 1.55
CA LEU A 9 19.18 3.45 1.86
C LEU A 9 18.55 2.92 3.15
N PHE A 10 18.68 3.69 4.24
CA PHE A 10 18.15 3.29 5.54
C PHE A 10 16.63 3.11 5.50
N SER A 11 15.94 4.06 4.87
CA SER A 11 14.48 4.03 4.74
C SER A 11 14.00 2.86 3.89
N ALA A 12 14.66 2.57 2.76
CA ALA A 12 14.35 1.44 1.89
C ALA A 12 14.60 0.09 2.58
N ILE A 13 15.71 -0.04 3.32
CA ILE A 13 16.01 -1.25 4.08
C ILE A 13 14.97 -1.46 5.17
N PHE A 14 14.73 -0.45 6.00
CA PHE A 14 13.83 -0.56 7.15
C PHE A 14 12.38 -0.82 6.67
N SER A 15 11.88 -0.04 5.72
CA SER A 15 10.54 -0.23 5.15
C SER A 15 10.39 -1.56 4.43
N GLY A 16 11.39 -1.95 3.63
CA GLY A 16 11.37 -3.22 2.93
C GLY A 16 11.41 -4.41 3.88
N PHE A 17 12.15 -4.32 4.99
CA PHE A 17 12.32 -5.44 5.93
C PHE A 17 10.99 -5.80 6.59
N TYR A 18 10.29 -4.83 7.20
CA TYR A 18 9.00 -5.15 7.82
C TYR A 18 7.90 -5.42 6.79
N THR A 19 7.98 -4.85 5.58
CA THR A 19 7.09 -5.24 4.46
C THR A 19 7.26 -6.72 4.14
N GLY A 20 8.51 -7.18 4.04
CA GLY A 20 8.84 -8.58 3.81
C GLY A 20 8.40 -9.50 4.95
N PHE A 21 8.57 -9.06 6.20
CA PHE A 21 8.07 -9.79 7.38
C PHE A 21 6.55 -9.93 7.38
N ILE A 22 5.82 -8.84 7.09
CA ILE A 22 4.36 -8.87 7.01
C ILE A 22 3.89 -9.79 5.89
N ALA A 23 4.50 -9.66 4.69
CA ALA A 23 4.17 -10.52 3.55
C ALA A 23 4.39 -12.00 3.89
N TRP A 24 5.52 -12.35 4.49
CA TRP A 24 5.78 -13.71 4.98
C TRP A 24 4.67 -14.20 5.91
N LYS A 25 4.32 -13.44 6.95
CA LYS A 25 3.27 -13.86 7.91
C LYS A 25 1.90 -14.02 7.29
N ILE A 26 1.53 -13.18 6.32
CA ILE A 26 0.28 -13.33 5.58
C ILE A 26 0.30 -14.61 4.74
N LEU A 27 1.40 -14.87 4.02
CA LEU A 27 1.54 -16.06 3.19
C LEU A 27 1.44 -17.35 4.01
N ASP A 28 2.10 -17.40 5.17
CA ASP A 28 2.02 -18.54 6.08
C ASP A 28 0.60 -18.72 6.65
N PHE A 29 -0.05 -17.63 7.06
CA PHE A 29 -1.43 -17.65 7.55
C PHE A 29 -2.40 -18.20 6.50
N LEU A 30 -2.20 -17.84 5.23
CA LEU A 30 -3.01 -18.30 4.11
C LEU A 30 -2.54 -19.64 3.52
N LYS A 31 -1.44 -20.23 4.04
CA LYS A 31 -0.79 -21.45 3.54
C LYS A 31 -0.42 -21.35 2.05
N LEU A 32 0.05 -20.19 1.63
CA LEU A 32 0.49 -19.92 0.25
C LEU A 32 2.02 -19.88 0.20
N ASN A 33 2.59 -20.44 -0.88
CA ASN A 33 4.02 -20.31 -1.19
C ASN A 33 4.17 -19.84 -2.66
N PRO A 34 4.45 -18.55 -2.89
CA PRO A 34 4.59 -18.01 -4.24
C PRO A 34 5.75 -18.62 -5.03
N PHE A 35 6.83 -19.07 -4.37
CA PHE A 35 7.97 -19.69 -5.04
C PHE A 35 7.60 -21.06 -5.60
N LEU A 36 6.90 -21.87 -4.81
CA LEU A 36 6.35 -23.15 -5.26
C LEU A 36 5.35 -22.95 -6.42
N MET A 37 4.47 -21.96 -6.32
CA MET A 37 3.52 -21.65 -7.40
C MET A 37 4.23 -21.24 -8.69
N ALA A 38 5.25 -20.38 -8.59
CA ALA A 38 6.04 -19.95 -9.74
C ALA A 38 6.85 -21.11 -10.34
N GLY A 39 7.44 -21.97 -9.52
CA GLY A 39 8.12 -23.18 -9.97
C GLY A 39 7.20 -24.12 -10.74
N ASN A 40 6.02 -24.41 -10.18
CA ASN A 40 5.00 -25.22 -10.85
C ASN A 40 4.57 -24.62 -12.20
N PHE A 41 4.36 -23.30 -12.26
CA PHE A 41 4.01 -22.61 -13.50
C PHE A 41 5.12 -22.72 -14.56
N LEU A 42 6.38 -22.61 -14.15
CA LEU A 42 7.55 -22.72 -15.04
C LEU A 42 7.99 -24.17 -15.28
N SER A 43 7.31 -25.17 -14.70
CA SER A 43 7.72 -26.58 -14.72
C SER A 43 9.15 -26.80 -14.18
N VAL A 44 9.56 -26.03 -13.18
CA VAL A 44 10.86 -26.13 -12.50
C VAL A 44 10.63 -26.36 -11.00
N SER A 45 11.38 -27.30 -10.41
CA SER A 45 11.33 -27.55 -8.98
C SER A 45 11.98 -26.41 -8.19
N VAL A 46 11.16 -25.47 -7.72
CA VAL A 46 11.58 -24.34 -6.87
C VAL A 46 10.79 -24.38 -5.58
N ASP A 47 11.41 -24.84 -4.50
CA ASP A 47 10.84 -24.83 -3.16
C ASP A 47 11.68 -23.92 -2.26
N LEU A 48 11.29 -22.65 -2.21
CA LEU A 48 11.94 -21.65 -1.36
C LEU A 48 11.01 -21.22 -0.22
N PRO A 49 11.59 -20.91 0.95
CA PRO A 49 10.82 -20.50 2.12
C PRO A 49 10.33 -19.04 1.99
N ASN A 50 9.15 -18.74 2.56
CA ASN A 50 8.53 -17.41 2.50
C ASN A 50 9.34 -16.36 3.31
N GLU A 51 10.19 -16.78 4.23
CA GLU A 51 11.12 -15.97 5.02
C GLU A 51 12.03 -15.11 4.12
N LEU A 52 12.29 -15.58 2.90
CA LEU A 52 13.13 -14.89 1.92
C LEU A 52 12.58 -13.52 1.53
N PHE A 53 11.28 -13.26 1.71
CA PHE A 53 10.70 -11.93 1.51
C PHE A 53 11.34 -10.85 2.40
N MET A 54 11.81 -11.19 3.61
CA MET A 54 12.54 -10.24 4.47
C MET A 54 13.86 -9.76 3.87
N LEU A 55 14.44 -10.53 2.93
CA LEU A 55 15.67 -10.17 2.23
C LEU A 55 15.38 -9.58 0.84
N ILE A 56 14.42 -10.16 0.11
CA ILE A 56 14.06 -9.73 -1.25
C ILE A 56 13.48 -8.31 -1.23
N VAL A 57 12.51 -8.03 -0.35
CA VAL A 57 11.77 -6.76 -0.39
C VAL A 57 12.66 -5.54 -0.13
N PRO A 58 13.59 -5.52 0.87
CA PRO A 58 14.59 -4.46 0.99
C PRO A 58 15.39 -4.20 -0.28
N VAL A 59 15.86 -5.27 -0.94
CA VAL A 59 16.63 -5.16 -2.18
C VAL A 59 15.77 -4.56 -3.28
N VAL A 60 14.52 -5.00 -3.42
CA VAL A 60 13.57 -4.45 -4.39
C VAL A 60 13.27 -2.97 -4.12
N TRP A 61 13.17 -2.52 -2.86
CA TRP A 61 13.01 -1.10 -2.54
C TRP A 61 14.23 -0.27 -2.91
N ILE A 62 15.43 -0.74 -2.59
CA ILE A 62 16.66 -0.06 -2.98
C ILE A 62 16.71 0.09 -4.51
N LEU A 63 16.43 -0.99 -5.24
CA LEU A 63 16.42 -0.99 -6.71
C LEU A 63 15.33 -0.08 -7.26
N GLY A 64 14.11 -0.12 -6.72
CA GLY A 64 12.99 0.71 -7.15
C GLY A 64 13.21 2.21 -6.93
N VAL A 65 13.83 2.58 -5.81
CA VAL A 65 14.21 3.98 -5.54
C VAL A 65 15.32 4.43 -6.49
N ASN A 66 16.34 3.60 -6.72
CA ASN A 66 17.39 3.90 -7.71
C ASN A 66 16.84 4.01 -9.13
N LEU A 67 15.89 3.15 -9.51
CA LEU A 67 15.18 3.23 -10.78
C LEU A 67 14.42 4.56 -10.89
N GLY A 68 13.76 5.01 -9.83
CA GLY A 68 13.14 6.33 -9.77
C GLY A 68 14.12 7.47 -10.07
N TYR A 69 15.30 7.47 -9.47
CA TYR A 69 16.35 8.46 -9.76
C TYR A 69 16.92 8.34 -11.18
N PHE A 70 17.05 7.12 -11.70
CA PHE A 70 17.49 6.89 -13.08
C PHE A 70 16.47 7.45 -14.07
N LEU A 71 15.19 7.11 -13.92
CA LEU A 71 14.09 7.64 -14.72
C LEU A 71 13.91 9.16 -14.55
N GLY A 72 14.26 9.67 -13.36
CA GLY A 72 14.29 11.08 -13.00
C GLY A 72 15.21 11.94 -13.87
N ARG A 73 16.12 11.33 -14.62
CA ARG A 73 16.98 12.01 -15.61
C ARG A 73 16.21 12.52 -16.82
N TRP A 74 15.09 11.87 -17.19
CA TRP A 74 14.24 12.29 -18.29
C TRP A 74 13.05 13.14 -17.82
N MET A 75 12.45 12.80 -16.68
CA MET A 75 11.31 13.55 -16.12
C MET A 75 11.45 13.73 -14.61
N GLY A 76 11.44 14.98 -14.14
CA GLY A 76 11.69 15.33 -12.73
C GLY A 76 10.77 14.65 -11.70
N PHE A 77 9.53 14.33 -12.10
CA PHE A 77 8.53 13.60 -11.30
C PHE A 77 9.07 12.26 -10.75
N PHE A 78 9.86 11.52 -11.53
CA PHE A 78 10.32 10.19 -11.12
C PHE A 78 11.30 10.20 -9.95
N ASN A 79 11.95 11.32 -9.66
CA ASN A 79 12.86 11.46 -8.52
C ASN A 79 12.18 11.24 -7.15
N GLN A 80 10.86 11.41 -7.09
CA GLN A 80 10.08 11.13 -5.88
C GLN A 80 9.23 9.87 -6.03
N PHE A 81 8.87 9.52 -7.27
CA PHE A 81 8.02 8.36 -7.58
C PHE A 81 8.58 7.04 -7.03
N GLY A 82 9.88 6.78 -7.11
CA GLY A 82 10.46 5.53 -6.59
C GLY A 82 10.24 5.35 -5.07
N ARG A 83 10.42 6.42 -4.30
CA ARG A 83 10.15 6.45 -2.85
C ARG A 83 8.66 6.34 -2.56
N PHE A 84 7.85 7.06 -3.33
CA PHE A 84 6.39 7.03 -3.22
C PHE A 84 5.83 5.62 -3.49
N ALA A 85 6.31 4.95 -4.54
CA ALA A 85 5.90 3.59 -4.89
C ALA A 85 6.28 2.60 -3.78
N ALA A 86 7.54 2.65 -3.30
CA ALA A 86 8.00 1.82 -2.19
C ALA A 86 7.09 1.97 -0.96
N ILE A 87 6.82 3.21 -0.54
CA ILE A 87 5.92 3.45 0.60
C ILE A 87 4.47 3.08 0.30
N GLY A 88 3.99 3.24 -0.93
CA GLY A 88 2.65 2.81 -1.34
C GLY A 88 2.43 1.31 -1.10
N PHE A 89 3.34 0.48 -1.59
CA PHE A 89 3.29 -0.98 -1.36
C PHE A 89 3.50 -1.34 0.11
N THR A 90 4.38 -0.63 0.82
CA THR A 90 4.54 -0.85 2.26
C THR A 90 3.28 -0.50 3.06
N ASN A 91 2.56 0.56 2.70
CA ASN A 91 1.27 0.90 3.30
C ASN A 91 0.23 -0.20 3.02
N PHE A 92 0.22 -0.73 1.80
CA PHE A 92 -0.63 -1.87 1.46
C PHE A 92 -0.29 -3.10 2.29
N ALA A 93 1.00 -3.38 2.53
CA ALA A 93 1.42 -4.46 3.43
C ALA A 93 0.94 -4.21 4.86
N VAL A 94 1.08 -2.99 5.41
CA VAL A 94 0.56 -2.65 6.75
C VAL A 94 -0.95 -2.84 6.83
N TYR A 95 -1.69 -2.44 5.80
CA TYR A 95 -3.13 -2.68 5.69
C TYR A 95 -3.45 -4.17 5.71
N ALA A 96 -2.88 -4.94 4.77
CA ALA A 96 -3.15 -6.37 4.64
C ALA A 96 -2.69 -7.13 5.89
N GLY A 97 -1.55 -6.76 6.47
CA GLY A 97 -1.01 -7.35 7.69
C GLY A 97 -1.93 -7.11 8.88
N THR A 98 -2.42 -5.88 9.05
CA THR A 98 -3.40 -5.57 10.10
C THR A 98 -4.68 -6.38 9.91
N LEU A 99 -5.22 -6.41 8.68
CA LEU A 99 -6.44 -7.15 8.37
C LEU A 99 -6.29 -8.63 8.71
N ASN A 100 -5.21 -9.27 8.24
CA ASN A 100 -4.96 -10.68 8.54
C ASN A 100 -4.68 -10.94 10.02
N LEU A 101 -4.00 -10.03 10.72
CA LEU A 101 -3.77 -10.16 12.16
C LEU A 101 -5.11 -10.19 12.92
N LEU A 102 -6.02 -9.27 12.58
CA LEU A 102 -7.35 -9.21 13.21
C LEU A 102 -8.20 -10.44 12.88
N ILE A 103 -8.17 -10.90 11.63
CA ILE A 103 -8.85 -12.13 11.21
C ILE A 103 -8.24 -13.35 11.94
N ALA A 104 -6.92 -13.47 11.98
CA ALA A 104 -6.24 -14.59 12.62
C ALA A 104 -6.49 -14.66 14.13
N PHE A 105 -6.56 -13.50 14.80
CA PHE A 105 -6.82 -13.44 16.24
C PHE A 105 -8.28 -13.73 16.60
N SER A 106 -9.23 -13.30 15.76
CA SER A 106 -10.67 -13.46 16.03
C SER A 106 -11.30 -14.70 15.39
N ASP A 107 -10.63 -15.28 14.40
CA ASP A 107 -11.17 -16.26 13.44
C ASP A 107 -12.42 -15.76 12.67
N ILE A 108 -12.62 -14.43 12.62
CA ILE A 108 -13.74 -13.81 11.92
C ILE A 108 -13.26 -13.25 10.58
N ALA A 109 -13.73 -13.84 9.48
CA ALA A 109 -13.37 -13.44 8.11
C ALA A 109 -14.51 -12.76 7.33
N SER A 110 -15.71 -12.61 7.92
CA SER A 110 -16.88 -12.01 7.28
C SER A 110 -17.83 -11.37 8.30
N GLY A 111 -18.94 -10.82 7.83
CA GLY A 111 -19.93 -10.11 8.64
C GLY A 111 -19.51 -8.67 8.97
N VAL A 112 -20.20 -8.10 9.95
CA VAL A 112 -19.99 -6.70 10.38
C VAL A 112 -18.58 -6.48 10.94
N TRP A 113 -18.04 -7.48 11.64
CA TRP A 113 -16.69 -7.39 12.21
C TRP A 113 -15.60 -7.31 11.14
N TYR A 114 -15.77 -7.99 10.00
CA TYR A 114 -14.86 -7.83 8.87
C TYR A 114 -14.81 -6.37 8.37
N SER A 115 -15.96 -5.69 8.27
CA SER A 115 -16.02 -4.27 7.91
C SER A 115 -15.25 -3.39 8.92
N VAL A 116 -15.37 -3.69 10.21
CA VAL A 116 -14.62 -3.02 11.28
C VAL A 116 -13.11 -3.26 11.13
N PHE A 117 -12.70 -4.49 10.79
CA PHE A 117 -11.30 -4.83 10.58
C PHE A 117 -10.71 -4.08 9.37
N VAL A 118 -11.45 -4.00 8.26
CA VAL A 118 -11.05 -3.21 7.08
C VAL A 118 -10.89 -1.74 7.43
N GLY A 119 -11.84 -1.16 8.17
CA GLY A 119 -11.76 0.25 8.58
C GLY A 119 -10.56 0.51 9.50
N THR A 120 -10.29 -0.40 10.42
CA THR A 120 -9.14 -0.34 11.34
C THR A 120 -7.83 -0.45 10.57
N ALA A 121 -7.70 -1.45 9.71
CA ALA A 121 -6.53 -1.68 8.86
C ALA A 121 -6.23 -0.47 7.98
N PHE A 122 -7.27 0.11 7.35
CA PHE A 122 -7.11 1.29 6.51
C PHE A 122 -6.63 2.50 7.32
N THR A 123 -7.19 2.70 8.51
CA THR A 123 -6.82 3.80 9.40
C THR A 123 -5.35 3.70 9.83
N LEU A 124 -4.90 2.53 10.27
CA LEU A 124 -3.50 2.32 10.64
C LEU A 124 -2.55 2.51 9.45
N ALA A 125 -2.92 2.00 8.27
CA ALA A 125 -2.14 2.21 7.05
C ALA A 125 -2.09 3.69 6.63
N ALA A 126 -3.16 4.47 6.83
CA ALA A 126 -3.19 5.90 6.56
C ALA A 126 -2.27 6.70 7.50
N PHE A 127 -2.28 6.40 8.80
CA PHE A 127 -1.34 6.99 9.76
C PHE A 127 0.10 6.66 9.38
N HIS A 128 0.37 5.39 9.11
CA HIS A 128 1.68 4.95 8.64
C HIS A 128 2.13 5.71 7.39
N SER A 129 1.24 5.84 6.40
CA SER A 129 1.48 6.58 5.15
C SER A 129 1.88 8.03 5.41
N TYR A 130 1.23 8.71 6.37
CA TYR A 130 1.53 10.09 6.70
C TYR A 130 2.98 10.27 7.16
N PHE A 131 3.44 9.46 8.11
CA PHE A 131 4.80 9.57 8.65
C PHE A 131 5.85 9.38 7.55
N TRP A 132 5.72 8.34 6.74
CA TRP A 132 6.68 8.05 5.68
C TRP A 132 6.68 9.08 4.56
N ASN A 133 5.49 9.52 4.13
CA ASN A 133 5.41 10.54 3.09
C ASN A 133 6.00 11.87 3.55
N LYS A 134 5.72 12.28 4.79
CA LYS A 134 6.23 13.52 5.36
C LYS A 134 7.75 13.50 5.57
N TYR A 135 8.27 12.46 6.21
CA TYR A 135 9.67 12.45 6.66
C TYR A 135 10.65 11.85 5.65
N TRP A 136 10.18 11.08 4.66
CA TRP A 136 11.07 10.46 3.66
C TRP A 136 10.75 10.82 2.21
N VAL A 137 9.50 10.65 1.76
CA VAL A 137 9.16 10.81 0.34
C VAL A 137 9.29 12.28 -0.09
N PHE A 138 8.62 13.18 0.64
CA PHE A 138 8.56 14.60 0.30
C PHE A 138 9.52 15.47 1.12
N ASP A 139 10.03 14.95 2.25
CA ASP A 139 10.93 15.67 3.16
C ASP A 139 10.41 17.06 3.57
N SER A 140 9.09 17.17 3.74
CA SER A 140 8.37 18.44 3.88
C SER A 140 8.29 18.94 5.34
N GLY A 141 9.23 18.53 6.20
CA GLY A 141 9.20 18.75 7.65
C GLY A 141 9.22 20.22 8.10
N THR A 142 9.49 21.17 7.19
CA THR A 142 9.70 22.60 7.48
C THR A 142 8.72 23.55 6.76
N SER A 143 7.69 23.03 6.09
CA SER A 143 6.71 23.85 5.35
C SER A 143 5.68 24.50 6.28
N ALA A 144 5.57 25.84 6.24
CA ALA A 144 4.58 26.63 6.98
C ALA A 144 3.10 26.31 6.62
N HIS A 145 2.86 25.61 5.50
CA HIS A 145 1.52 25.23 5.04
C HIS A 145 1.17 23.75 5.28
N ALA A 146 2.06 22.98 5.91
CA ALA A 146 1.95 21.53 6.08
C ALA A 146 0.68 21.09 6.86
N GLY A 147 0.14 21.94 7.75
CA GLY A 147 -1.07 21.62 8.53
C GLY A 147 -2.36 21.63 7.70
N THR A 148 -2.54 22.61 6.81
CA THR A 148 -3.72 22.74 5.94
C THR A 148 -3.75 21.70 4.83
N GLU A 149 -2.60 21.35 4.27
CA GLU A 149 -2.47 20.26 3.29
C GLU A 149 -2.75 18.90 3.94
N PHE A 150 -2.33 18.73 5.20
CA PHE A 150 -2.63 17.55 6.00
C PHE A 150 -4.13 17.38 6.28
N ALA A 151 -4.84 18.44 6.66
CA ALA A 151 -6.29 18.36 6.88
C ALA A 151 -7.05 17.92 5.61
N LYS A 152 -6.64 18.42 4.44
CA LYS A 152 -7.20 17.98 3.14
C LYS A 152 -6.85 16.54 2.81
N PHE A 153 -5.62 16.11 3.11
CA PHE A 153 -5.19 14.71 2.95
C PHE A 153 -6.02 13.76 3.81
N ILE A 154 -6.23 14.09 5.09
CA ILE A 154 -7.06 13.30 6.00
C ILE A 154 -8.50 13.23 5.51
N ALA A 155 -9.11 14.34 5.08
CA ALA A 155 -10.48 14.34 4.58
C ALA A 155 -10.68 13.41 3.37
N VAL A 156 -9.80 13.48 2.37
CA VAL A 156 -9.85 12.59 1.19
C VAL A 156 -9.55 11.14 1.59
N SER A 157 -8.61 10.92 2.51
CA SER A 157 -8.26 9.59 3.00
C SER A 157 -9.43 8.93 3.73
N VAL A 158 -10.16 9.66 4.58
CA VAL A 158 -11.35 9.16 5.27
C VAL A 158 -12.43 8.74 4.27
N MET A 159 -12.74 9.57 3.28
CA MET A 159 -13.73 9.22 2.25
C MET A 159 -13.30 7.99 1.44
N SER A 160 -12.01 7.90 1.12
CA SER A 160 -11.45 6.74 0.42
C SER A 160 -11.49 5.48 1.27
N GLY A 161 -11.28 5.62 2.59
CA GLY A 161 -11.43 4.54 3.57
C GLY A 161 -12.86 4.03 3.65
N LEU A 162 -13.86 4.91 3.62
CA LEU A 162 -15.27 4.49 3.56
C LEU A 162 -15.60 3.72 2.28
N VAL A 163 -15.06 4.17 1.13
CA VAL A 163 -15.19 3.44 -0.14
C VAL A 163 -14.52 2.07 -0.05
N ASN A 164 -13.33 1.99 0.57
CA ASN A 164 -12.63 0.73 0.81
C ASN A 164 -13.50 -0.24 1.60
N VAL A 165 -13.96 0.19 2.79
CA VAL A 165 -14.82 -0.61 3.67
C VAL A 165 -16.08 -1.05 2.94
N GLY A 166 -16.75 -0.16 2.22
CA GLY A 166 -17.98 -0.47 1.49
C GLY A 166 -17.77 -1.56 0.44
N VAL A 167 -16.77 -1.39 -0.43
CA VAL A 167 -16.46 -2.34 -1.51
C VAL A 167 -15.99 -3.68 -0.94
N ALA A 168 -15.08 -3.67 0.04
CA ALA A 168 -14.60 -4.88 0.68
C ALA A 168 -15.75 -5.65 1.35
N SER A 169 -16.61 -4.95 2.09
CA SER A 169 -17.76 -5.55 2.77
C SER A 169 -18.78 -6.10 1.78
N LEU A 170 -19.03 -5.41 0.67
CA LEU A 170 -19.91 -5.92 -0.38
C LEU A 170 -19.36 -7.23 -0.95
N LEU A 171 -18.07 -7.28 -1.27
CA LEU A 171 -17.48 -8.48 -1.86
C LEU A 171 -17.47 -9.66 -0.87
N VAL A 172 -17.16 -9.41 0.41
CA VAL A 172 -17.06 -10.48 1.40
C VAL A 172 -18.42 -10.93 1.93
N ASN A 173 -19.32 -10.00 2.21
CA ASN A 173 -20.57 -10.30 2.91
C ASN A 173 -21.74 -10.57 1.97
N VAL A 174 -21.71 -10.05 0.73
CA VAL A 174 -22.80 -10.23 -0.24
C VAL A 174 -22.42 -11.23 -1.33
N VAL A 175 -21.22 -11.10 -1.92
CA VAL A 175 -20.79 -12.04 -2.98
C VAL A 175 -20.34 -13.37 -2.37
N GLY A 176 -19.56 -13.31 -1.28
CA GLY A 176 -19.03 -14.49 -0.60
C GLY A 176 -17.97 -15.24 -1.41
N PRO A 177 -17.34 -16.28 -0.83
CA PRO A 177 -16.20 -16.96 -1.43
C PRO A 177 -16.50 -17.58 -2.80
N LEU A 178 -15.67 -17.24 -3.80
CA LEU A 178 -15.73 -17.85 -5.14
C LEU A 178 -14.53 -18.77 -5.38
N PHE A 179 -14.61 -19.59 -6.43
CA PHE A 179 -13.50 -20.45 -6.91
C PHE A 179 -12.95 -21.43 -5.87
N GLY A 180 -13.77 -21.84 -4.90
CA GLY A 180 -13.35 -22.76 -3.83
C GLY A 180 -12.36 -22.13 -2.84
N THR A 181 -12.27 -20.80 -2.78
CA THR A 181 -11.42 -20.10 -1.82
C THR A 181 -11.94 -20.22 -0.39
N SER A 182 -11.04 -20.25 0.59
CA SER A 182 -11.43 -20.15 2.00
C SER A 182 -12.00 -18.78 2.33
N ALA A 183 -12.78 -18.66 3.40
CA ALA A 183 -13.29 -17.37 3.87
C ALA A 183 -12.15 -16.38 4.17
N GLN A 184 -11.04 -16.84 4.75
CA GLN A 184 -9.86 -16.03 5.05
C GLN A 184 -9.16 -15.54 3.78
N ALA A 185 -9.03 -16.39 2.76
CA ALA A 185 -8.48 -15.99 1.47
C ALA A 185 -9.42 -15.00 0.76
N TRP A 186 -10.74 -15.23 0.81
CA TRP A 186 -11.74 -14.33 0.24
C TRP A 186 -11.78 -12.96 0.92
N ALA A 187 -11.60 -12.93 2.25
CA ALA A 187 -11.47 -11.70 3.02
C ALA A 187 -10.29 -10.83 2.53
N ASN A 188 -9.19 -11.46 2.13
CA ASN A 188 -8.07 -10.76 1.50
C ASN A 188 -8.40 -10.25 0.10
N VAL A 189 -9.10 -11.03 -0.72
CA VAL A 189 -9.58 -10.59 -2.04
C VAL A 189 -10.49 -9.36 -1.89
N GLY A 190 -11.43 -9.37 -0.95
CA GLY A 190 -12.25 -8.21 -0.59
C GLY A 190 -11.41 -7.00 -0.19
N GLY A 191 -10.42 -7.21 0.68
CA GLY A 191 -9.54 -6.13 1.15
C GLY A 191 -8.69 -5.53 0.03
N VAL A 192 -8.20 -6.35 -0.90
CA VAL A 192 -7.46 -5.92 -2.10
C VAL A 192 -8.37 -5.13 -3.03
N ALA A 193 -9.56 -5.65 -3.34
CA ALA A 193 -10.51 -5.00 -4.23
C ALA A 193 -10.97 -3.64 -3.68
N GLY A 194 -11.31 -3.59 -2.39
CA GLY A 194 -11.66 -2.35 -1.70
C GLY A 194 -10.54 -1.33 -1.75
N SER A 195 -9.29 -1.76 -1.52
CA SER A 195 -8.12 -0.88 -1.61
C SER A 195 -7.86 -0.36 -3.03
N ALA A 196 -8.04 -1.19 -4.04
CA ALA A 196 -7.89 -0.79 -5.44
C ALA A 196 -8.93 0.28 -5.83
N VAL A 197 -10.20 0.09 -5.46
CA VAL A 197 -11.26 1.08 -5.73
C VAL A 197 -11.03 2.37 -4.94
N ALA A 198 -10.62 2.26 -3.67
CA ALA A 198 -10.29 3.41 -2.83
C ALA A 198 -9.11 4.22 -3.38
N LEU A 199 -8.12 3.56 -3.97
CA LEU A 199 -6.98 4.23 -4.61
C LEU A 199 -7.44 5.06 -5.82
N VAL A 200 -8.29 4.50 -6.68
CA VAL A 200 -8.88 5.21 -7.83
C VAL A 200 -9.72 6.40 -7.34
N PHE A 201 -10.54 6.20 -6.31
CA PHE A 201 -11.34 7.25 -5.69
C PHE A 201 -10.46 8.36 -5.11
N SER A 202 -9.39 8.00 -4.39
CA SER A 202 -8.41 8.95 -3.83
C SER A 202 -7.79 9.81 -4.93
N PHE A 203 -7.37 9.18 -6.03
CA PHE A 203 -6.76 9.88 -7.17
C PHE A 203 -7.72 10.92 -7.78
N ILE A 204 -8.98 10.52 -8.02
CA ILE A 204 -10.01 11.42 -8.54
C ILE A 204 -10.31 12.55 -7.54
N GLY A 205 -10.46 12.22 -6.25
CA GLY A 205 -10.72 13.18 -5.19
C GLY A 205 -9.62 14.24 -5.07
N PHE A 206 -8.35 13.81 -5.04
CA PHE A 206 -7.22 14.73 -5.05
C PHE A 206 -7.21 15.58 -6.32
N ARG A 207 -7.44 14.98 -7.50
CA ARG A 207 -7.51 15.72 -8.77
C ARG A 207 -8.57 16.83 -8.76
N ILE A 208 -9.78 16.54 -8.30
CA ILE A 208 -10.91 17.49 -8.36
C ILE A 208 -10.86 18.54 -7.25
N VAL A 209 -10.50 18.12 -6.02
CA VAL A 209 -10.55 18.98 -4.83
C VAL A 209 -9.28 19.81 -4.67
N VAL A 210 -8.11 19.23 -4.99
CA VAL A 210 -6.81 19.89 -4.76
C VAL A 210 -6.36 20.69 -5.99
N PHE A 211 -6.63 20.22 -7.21
CA PHE A 211 -6.11 20.84 -8.44
C PHE A 211 -7.10 21.73 -9.22
N LYS A 212 -8.21 22.12 -8.60
CA LYS A 212 -9.24 22.96 -9.24
C LYS A 212 -8.74 24.35 -9.68
N GLY A 213 -7.57 24.82 -9.20
CA GLY A 213 -7.04 26.16 -9.48
C GLY A 213 -5.87 26.25 -10.48
N SER A 214 -5.19 25.15 -10.83
CA SER A 214 -4.01 25.22 -11.71
C SER A 214 -4.37 25.42 -13.20
N SER A 215 -5.59 25.07 -13.60
CA SER A 215 -6.06 25.23 -14.98
C SER A 215 -6.58 26.65 -15.29
N GLN A 216 -6.94 27.45 -14.28
CA GLN A 216 -7.40 28.84 -14.49
C GLN A 216 -6.24 29.83 -14.70
N LYS A 217 -5.04 29.55 -14.15
CA LYS A 217 -3.87 30.44 -14.32
C LYS A 217 -3.18 30.32 -15.68
N LEU A 218 -3.39 29.22 -16.41
CA LEU A 218 -2.85 29.01 -17.77
C LEU A 218 -3.78 29.51 -18.87
N ALA A 219 -5.03 29.84 -18.56
CA ALA A 219 -5.98 30.43 -19.51
C ALA A 219 -5.95 31.98 -19.49
N GLN A 220 -5.05 32.58 -18.70
CA GLN A 220 -4.87 34.02 -18.55
C GLN A 220 -3.41 34.48 -18.81
N GLN A 221 -2.59 33.60 -19.41
CA GLN A 221 -1.28 33.94 -19.99
C GLN A 221 -1.34 33.68 -21.48
#